data_AF-A0A268TTE8-F1
#
_entry.id   AF-A0A268TTE8-F1
#
_cell.length_a   1.000
_cell.length_b   1.000
_cell.length_c   1.000
_cell.angle_alpha   90.00
_cell.angle_beta   90.00
_cell.angle_gamma   90.00
#
_symmetry.space_group_name_H-M   'P 1'
#
loop_
_entity.id
_entity.type
_entity.pdbx_description
1 polymer ?
#
loop_
_entity_poly.entity_id
_entity_poly.type
_entity_poly.pdbx_seq_one_letter_code
_entity_poly.pdbx_strand_id
1 'polypeptide(L)'
;MKAQETILLNLIKNVSPGFTIPIYQRFYSWKQAECLELWEDILRAGLDEKNNTHFLGSIVYVQDGIYSATAKSHLVIIDGQQRLTTIILLLIALSELLDEKQEIIEDFSKNKLKDWYLINHLEKDDKKYRLILSETDKDTLIALIEKRELPKEYSIRINENYIFFKNKLEQHKHQLEIICKGIEKLSVVDISLDRDHDNPQLIFESMNSTGKDLTQTDLIRNYILMGVDHKTQLTLYQSYWRPMELDFGQEGYQDYFDAFMRYYLAIKTKEFPKINHIYEAFKKYHKEKRSNIESLIADIRVYSQYFCKIALDQEENKKLSCAFKDFKELQVDVAYPLLLQLYDDYRKKCLPIEDFEKAVRLIESYIIRRSICGIPTNGLNKVFLNFANSIEKDKYSIEKDKYLESFQAKLILAPHQQRFPKDEEFQKEFISRNFYDFRNSKYCLERLENFGRKEKINVNNYTIEHIMPQNEKLSQEWQNDLGANWKDIQKNWLHTLGNLTLTGYNQEYGDKPFKEKRDLEGGFAKSPLKLNEYLRDINIWNEEAIINRANILSNQAIKIWIYPKLEESVLEKYKK
;
A
#
# COMPACT_ATOMS: atom_id res chain seq x y z
N MET A 1 23.79 -18.22 24.85
CA MET A 1 23.98 -18.41 23.39
C MET A 1 25.07 -19.44 23.06
N LYS A 2 24.76 -20.48 22.27
CA LYS A 2 25.74 -21.40 21.64
C LYS A 2 25.62 -21.28 20.12
N ALA A 3 26.75 -21.19 19.41
CA ALA A 3 26.78 -21.07 17.95
C ALA A 3 27.69 -22.15 17.35
N GLN A 4 27.22 -22.87 16.34
CA GLN A 4 27.97 -23.91 15.64
C GLN A 4 27.64 -23.93 14.15
N GLU A 5 28.62 -24.20 13.29
CA GLU A 5 28.36 -24.42 11.86
C GLU A 5 27.81 -25.84 11.65
N THR A 6 26.75 -25.97 10.84
CA THR A 6 26.15 -27.26 10.50
C THR A 6 25.57 -27.25 9.09
N ILE A 7 25.43 -28.44 8.49
CA ILE A 7 24.70 -28.60 7.24
C ILE A 7 23.20 -28.43 7.49
N LEU A 8 22.54 -27.62 6.68
CA LEU A 8 21.14 -27.26 6.85
C LEU A 8 20.22 -28.48 6.86
N LEU A 9 20.43 -29.43 5.96
CA LEU A 9 19.65 -30.67 5.92
C LEU A 9 19.83 -31.50 7.21
N ASN A 10 21.04 -31.55 7.77
CA ASN A 10 21.30 -32.24 9.03
C ASN A 10 20.58 -31.56 10.19
N LEU A 11 20.55 -30.23 10.22
CA LEU A 11 19.79 -29.47 11.20
C LEU A 11 18.29 -29.81 11.14
N ILE A 12 17.68 -29.79 9.95
CA ILE A 12 16.25 -30.12 9.76
C ILE A 12 15.95 -31.57 10.16
N LYS A 13 16.81 -32.51 9.76
CA LYS A 13 16.65 -33.95 10.04
C LYS A 13 16.72 -34.25 11.54
N ASN A 14 17.68 -33.63 12.25
CA ASN A 14 17.99 -33.95 13.64
C ASN A 14 17.06 -33.26 14.66
N VAL A 15 16.42 -32.15 14.28
CA VAL A 15 15.47 -31.46 15.15
C VAL A 15 14.11 -32.19 15.13
N SER A 16 13.73 -32.77 16.27
CA SER A 16 12.46 -33.47 16.48
C SER A 16 11.70 -32.86 17.67
N PRO A 17 10.42 -32.49 17.50
CA PRO A 17 9.55 -32.77 16.35
C PRO A 17 9.77 -31.87 15.11
N GLY A 18 10.40 -30.70 15.26
CA GLY A 18 10.68 -29.78 14.14
C GLY A 18 10.84 -28.34 14.58
N PHE A 19 10.69 -27.41 13.63
CA PHE A 19 10.70 -25.96 13.85
C PHE A 19 9.29 -25.36 13.76
N THR A 20 9.04 -24.32 14.55
CA THR A 20 7.82 -23.51 14.46
C THR A 20 8.19 -22.04 14.27
N ILE A 21 7.58 -21.39 13.29
CA ILE A 21 7.62 -19.96 13.10
C ILE A 21 6.46 -19.34 13.89
N PRO A 22 6.73 -18.54 14.93
CA PRO A 22 5.70 -17.98 15.80
C PRO A 22 4.98 -16.80 15.14
N ILE A 23 3.75 -16.53 15.59
CA ILE A 23 2.85 -15.47 15.07
C ILE A 23 3.41 -14.04 15.13
N TYR A 24 4.47 -13.77 15.90
CA TYR A 24 5.12 -12.45 15.92
C TYR A 24 6.11 -12.24 14.79
N GLN A 25 6.52 -13.31 14.11
CA GLN A 25 7.35 -13.23 12.93
C GLN A 25 6.53 -12.84 11.70
N ARG A 26 7.20 -12.24 10.71
CA ARG A 26 6.56 -11.93 9.43
C ARG A 26 6.27 -13.19 8.63
N PHE A 27 5.18 -13.17 7.87
CA PHE A 27 4.90 -14.16 6.85
C PHE A 27 6.04 -14.26 5.83
N TYR A 28 6.00 -15.32 5.04
CA TYR A 28 6.92 -15.54 3.95
C TYR A 28 6.84 -14.39 2.92
N SER A 29 7.99 -13.75 2.65
CA SER A 29 8.07 -12.49 1.91
C SER A 29 9.20 -12.44 0.88
N TRP A 30 9.96 -13.52 0.69
CA TRP A 30 10.87 -13.63 -0.45
C TRP A 30 10.09 -13.61 -1.76
N LYS A 31 10.61 -12.87 -2.74
CA LYS A 31 10.08 -12.85 -4.10
C LYS A 31 10.93 -13.80 -4.97
N GLN A 32 10.58 -13.89 -6.25
CA GLN A 32 11.31 -14.72 -7.20
C GLN A 32 12.78 -14.32 -7.35
N ALA A 33 13.14 -13.05 -7.13
CA ALA A 33 14.52 -12.57 -7.21
C ALA A 33 15.41 -13.25 -6.16
N GLU A 34 14.98 -13.27 -4.89
CA GLU A 34 15.72 -13.95 -3.81
C GLU A 34 15.75 -15.48 -4.02
N CYS A 35 14.66 -16.06 -4.58
CA CYS A 35 14.62 -17.48 -4.91
C CYS A 35 15.57 -17.84 -6.07
N LEU A 36 15.75 -16.93 -7.02
CA LEU A 36 16.67 -17.11 -8.14
C LEU A 36 18.13 -17.06 -7.66
N GLU A 37 18.46 -16.14 -6.76
CA GLU A 37 19.79 -16.05 -6.13
C GLU A 37 20.13 -17.37 -5.41
N LEU A 38 19.21 -17.86 -4.56
CA LEU A 38 19.37 -19.15 -3.89
C LEU A 38 19.52 -20.31 -4.89
N TRP A 39 18.76 -20.29 -5.98
CA TRP A 39 18.85 -21.31 -7.02
C TRP A 39 20.23 -21.32 -7.71
N GLU A 40 20.75 -20.14 -8.04
CA GLU A 40 22.08 -19.99 -8.63
C GLU A 40 23.18 -20.40 -7.65
N ASP A 41 23.04 -20.09 -6.36
CA ASP A 41 23.92 -20.54 -5.29
C ASP A 41 24.00 -22.07 -5.20
N ILE A 42 22.84 -22.74 -5.24
CA ILE A 42 22.75 -24.21 -5.21
C ILE A 42 23.45 -24.81 -6.42
N LEU A 43 23.23 -24.28 -7.62
CA LEU A 43 23.91 -24.77 -8.83
C LEU A 43 25.42 -24.58 -8.74
N ARG A 44 25.88 -23.42 -8.27
CA ARG A 44 27.32 -23.15 -8.06
C ARG A 44 27.93 -24.12 -7.06
N ALA A 45 27.28 -24.35 -5.92
CA ALA A 45 27.74 -25.30 -4.91
C ALA A 45 27.79 -26.75 -5.44
N GLY A 46 26.80 -27.13 -6.25
CA GLY A 46 26.74 -28.46 -6.87
C GLY A 46 27.88 -28.72 -7.87
N LEU A 47 28.29 -27.69 -8.61
CA LEU A 47 29.38 -27.75 -9.60
C LEU A 47 30.78 -27.68 -8.96
N ASP A 48 30.89 -27.16 -7.74
CA ASP A 48 32.18 -26.99 -7.06
C ASP A 48 32.61 -28.30 -6.37
N GLU A 49 33.44 -29.10 -7.02
CA GLU A 49 33.97 -30.35 -6.45
C GLU A 49 35.00 -30.14 -5.32
N LYS A 50 35.52 -28.92 -5.12
CA LYS A 50 36.59 -28.65 -4.15
C LYS A 50 36.05 -28.17 -2.81
N ASN A 51 34.97 -27.42 -2.81
CA ASN A 51 34.34 -26.93 -1.60
C ASN A 51 33.14 -27.80 -1.21
N ASN A 52 33.15 -28.26 0.05
CA ASN A 52 32.10 -29.11 0.59
C ASN A 52 31.01 -28.33 1.34
N THR A 53 31.13 -27.00 1.42
CA THR A 53 30.16 -26.14 2.11
C THR A 53 29.88 -24.85 1.34
N HIS A 54 28.62 -24.43 1.37
CA HIS A 54 28.14 -23.15 0.86
C HIS A 54 27.31 -22.45 1.93
N PHE A 55 27.80 -21.32 2.43
CA PHE A 55 27.23 -20.64 3.58
C PHE A 55 25.97 -19.84 3.22
N LEU A 56 24.83 -20.17 3.84
CA LEU A 56 23.56 -19.48 3.63
C LEU A 56 23.21 -18.43 4.69
N GLY A 57 23.95 -18.36 5.79
CA GLY A 57 23.65 -17.47 6.92
C GLY A 57 23.40 -18.22 8.23
N SER A 58 22.67 -17.58 9.15
CA SER A 58 22.33 -18.14 10.46
C SER A 58 20.88 -18.60 10.54
N ILE A 59 20.64 -19.58 11.41
CA ILE A 59 19.30 -19.96 11.91
C ILE A 59 19.35 -19.86 13.43
N VAL A 60 18.49 -19.01 13.98
CA VAL A 60 18.43 -18.74 15.41
C VAL A 60 17.11 -19.25 15.93
N TYR A 61 17.14 -20.03 17.00
CA TYR A 61 15.94 -20.54 17.63
C TYR A 61 16.06 -20.61 19.15
N VAL A 62 14.92 -20.77 19.80
CA VAL A 62 14.81 -20.95 21.24
C VAL A 62 13.97 -22.19 21.54
N GLN A 63 14.36 -22.93 22.57
CA GLN A 63 13.57 -24.05 23.08
C GLN A 63 12.40 -23.49 23.92
N ASP A 64 11.17 -23.91 23.62
CA ASP A 64 10.01 -23.43 24.38
C ASP A 64 9.99 -24.09 25.77
N GLY A 65 10.20 -23.29 26.81
CA GLY A 65 10.58 -23.75 28.15
C GLY A 65 9.48 -24.36 29.02
N ILE A 66 8.26 -24.63 28.54
CA ILE A 66 7.18 -25.14 29.43
C ILE A 66 6.27 -26.16 28.73
N TYR A 67 6.44 -27.46 29.02
CA TYR A 67 5.48 -28.34 29.74
C TYR A 67 5.83 -29.85 29.59
N SER A 68 6.14 -30.47 30.73
CA SER A 68 6.43 -31.90 31.01
C SER A 68 7.76 -32.46 30.48
N ALA A 69 8.48 -33.16 31.36
CA ALA A 69 9.74 -33.87 31.07
C ALA A 69 9.61 -35.02 30.05
N THR A 70 8.45 -35.18 29.40
CA THR A 70 8.09 -36.31 28.56
C THR A 70 7.70 -35.94 27.13
N ALA A 71 7.56 -34.66 26.76
CA ALA A 71 7.22 -34.25 25.39
C ALA A 71 8.18 -33.20 24.84
N LYS A 72 8.96 -33.53 23.79
CA LYS A 72 9.73 -32.54 23.03
C LYS A 72 8.76 -31.62 22.27
N SER A 73 8.90 -30.30 22.47
CA SER A 73 8.20 -29.26 21.71
C SER A 73 9.04 -28.84 20.49
N HIS A 74 8.40 -28.24 19.48
CA HIS A 74 9.10 -27.62 18.37
C HIS A 74 10.05 -26.52 18.86
N LEU A 75 11.15 -26.34 18.15
CA LEU A 75 12.06 -25.22 18.35
C LEU A 75 11.47 -23.97 17.70
N VAL A 76 11.37 -22.88 18.46
CA VAL A 76 10.75 -21.65 17.99
C VAL A 76 11.79 -20.80 17.27
N ILE A 77 11.57 -20.53 15.99
CA ILE A 77 12.49 -19.74 15.15
C ILE A 77 12.42 -18.26 15.54
N ILE A 78 13.59 -17.66 15.78
CA ILE A 78 13.80 -16.23 16.03
C ILE A 78 14.33 -15.55 14.76
N ASP A 79 15.24 -16.19 14.02
CA ASP A 79 15.75 -15.70 12.74
C ASP A 79 16.08 -16.85 11.77
N GLY A 80 16.12 -16.57 10.48
CA GLY A 80 16.38 -17.55 9.41
C GLY A 80 15.11 -18.16 8.81
N GLN A 81 13.93 -17.67 9.21
CA GLN A 81 12.63 -18.22 8.79
C GLN A 81 12.41 -18.22 7.27
N GLN A 82 12.85 -17.18 6.55
CA GLN A 82 12.65 -17.06 5.11
C GLN A 82 13.48 -18.08 4.33
N ARG A 83 14.74 -18.29 4.76
CA ARG A 83 15.66 -19.28 4.17
C ARG A 83 15.14 -20.69 4.39
N LEU A 84 14.76 -21.00 5.63
CA LEU A 84 14.23 -22.31 6.01
C LEU A 84 12.96 -22.64 5.21
N THR A 85 12.03 -21.70 5.13
CA THR A 85 10.79 -21.87 4.34
C THR A 85 11.10 -22.11 2.86
N THR A 86 11.98 -21.31 2.26
CA THR A 86 12.33 -21.44 0.84
C THR A 86 12.97 -22.80 0.51
N ILE A 87 13.86 -23.29 1.38
CA ILE A 87 14.47 -24.61 1.22
C ILE A 87 13.41 -25.71 1.32
N ILE A 88 12.48 -25.62 2.28
CA ILE A 88 11.36 -26.57 2.36
C ILE A 88 10.51 -26.54 1.07
N LEU A 89 10.21 -25.37 0.50
CA LEU A 89 9.47 -25.28 -0.77
C LEU A 89 10.22 -25.95 -1.94
N LEU A 90 11.54 -25.75 -2.01
CA LEU A 90 12.38 -26.43 -3.00
C LEU A 90 12.36 -27.95 -2.81
N LEU A 91 12.45 -28.44 -1.57
CA LEU A 91 12.41 -29.89 -1.28
C LEU A 91 11.03 -30.51 -1.60
N ILE A 92 9.93 -29.77 -1.39
CA ILE A 92 8.59 -30.20 -1.82
C ILE A 92 8.55 -30.35 -3.34
N ALA A 93 8.99 -29.32 -4.07
CA ALA A 93 9.00 -29.34 -5.54
C ALA A 93 9.90 -30.46 -6.09
N LEU A 94 11.07 -30.68 -5.48
CA LEU A 94 11.97 -31.77 -5.83
C LEU A 94 11.33 -33.14 -5.56
N SER A 95 10.75 -33.35 -4.38
CA SER A 95 10.04 -34.60 -4.05
C SER A 95 8.87 -34.90 -5.00
N GLU A 96 8.19 -33.86 -5.50
CA GLU A 96 7.12 -34.03 -6.49
C GLU A 96 7.64 -34.45 -7.87
N LEU A 97 8.81 -33.95 -8.28
CA LEU A 97 9.43 -34.28 -9.56
C LEU A 97 9.91 -35.74 -9.64
N LEU A 98 10.32 -36.32 -8.49
CA LEU A 98 10.89 -37.66 -8.43
C LEU A 98 9.82 -38.77 -8.48
N ASP A 99 10.13 -39.81 -9.24
CA ASP A 99 9.39 -41.07 -9.19
C ASP A 99 9.73 -41.88 -7.93
N GLU A 100 8.84 -42.79 -7.51
CA GLU A 100 9.01 -43.55 -6.24
C GLU A 100 10.28 -44.42 -6.20
N LYS A 101 10.78 -44.84 -7.36
CA LYS A 101 11.97 -45.70 -7.49
C LYS A 101 13.24 -44.91 -7.84
N GLN A 102 13.12 -43.60 -8.04
CA GLN A 102 14.24 -42.76 -8.46
C GLN A 102 14.98 -42.27 -7.22
N GLU A 103 16.26 -42.63 -7.14
CA GLU A 103 17.23 -42.08 -6.18
C GLU A 103 18.35 -41.45 -6.99
N ILE A 104 18.50 -40.12 -6.87
CA ILE A 104 19.42 -39.36 -7.72
C ILE A 104 20.84 -39.40 -7.16
N ILE A 105 20.95 -39.15 -5.86
CA ILE A 105 22.14 -39.36 -5.04
C ILE A 105 21.69 -40.03 -3.75
N GLU A 106 22.64 -40.56 -2.98
CA GLU A 106 22.36 -41.10 -1.65
C GLU A 106 21.51 -40.09 -0.88
N ASP A 107 20.40 -40.56 -0.30
CA ASP A 107 19.50 -39.76 0.52
C ASP A 107 18.51 -38.83 -0.22
N PHE A 108 18.61 -38.72 -1.54
CA PHE A 108 17.70 -37.95 -2.40
C PHE A 108 16.79 -38.86 -3.21
N SER A 109 15.94 -39.61 -2.51
CA SER A 109 14.76 -40.25 -3.08
C SER A 109 13.48 -39.58 -2.60
N LYS A 110 12.38 -39.78 -3.32
CA LYS A 110 11.07 -39.20 -2.96
C LYS A 110 10.67 -39.44 -1.51
N ASN A 111 10.81 -40.68 -1.03
CA ASN A 111 10.43 -41.08 0.33
C ASN A 111 11.37 -40.48 1.37
N LYS A 112 12.68 -40.51 1.15
CA LYS A 112 13.66 -39.93 2.08
C LYS A 112 13.48 -38.41 2.20
N LEU A 113 13.28 -37.71 1.09
CA LEU A 113 13.01 -36.26 1.11
C LEU A 113 11.78 -35.93 1.96
N LYS A 114 10.73 -36.73 1.81
CA LYS A 114 9.48 -36.56 2.56
C LYS A 114 9.66 -36.87 4.05
N ASP A 115 10.21 -38.04 4.38
CA ASP A 115 10.26 -38.56 5.75
C ASP A 115 11.32 -37.88 6.62
N TRP A 116 12.38 -37.34 6.01
CA TRP A 116 13.47 -36.72 6.76
C TRP A 116 13.29 -35.21 6.88
N TYR A 117 12.79 -34.54 5.85
CA TYR A 117 12.78 -33.08 5.80
C TYR A 117 11.39 -32.44 5.84
N LEU A 118 10.32 -33.18 5.51
CA LEU A 118 8.96 -32.61 5.43
C LEU A 118 8.04 -33.13 6.54
N ILE A 119 7.99 -34.44 6.73
CA ILE A 119 7.05 -35.14 7.62
C ILE A 119 7.80 -36.08 8.57
N ASN A 120 7.49 -35.99 9.86
CA ASN A 120 7.83 -37.00 10.86
C ASN A 120 6.63 -37.93 11.10
N HIS A 121 6.68 -39.14 10.52
CA HIS A 121 5.60 -40.13 10.63
C HIS A 121 5.40 -40.70 12.05
N LEU A 122 6.32 -40.46 12.97
CA LEU A 122 6.22 -40.89 14.36
C LEU A 122 5.36 -39.95 15.21
N GLU A 123 5.07 -38.75 14.70
CA GLU A 123 4.31 -37.72 15.38
C GLU A 123 2.89 -37.59 14.76
N LYS A 124 1.98 -36.94 15.50
CA LYS A 124 0.60 -36.69 15.07
C LYS A 124 0.29 -35.20 15.05
N ASP A 125 -0.83 -34.85 14.43
CA ASP A 125 -1.32 -33.47 14.29
C ASP A 125 -0.25 -32.54 13.70
N ASP A 126 -0.16 -31.31 14.20
CA ASP A 126 0.86 -30.34 13.79
C ASP A 126 2.29 -30.86 13.96
N LYS A 127 2.53 -31.76 14.93
CA LYS A 127 3.88 -32.28 15.19
C LYS A 127 4.42 -33.20 14.12
N LYS A 128 3.54 -33.66 13.23
CA LYS A 128 3.91 -34.39 12.02
C LYS A 128 4.78 -33.55 11.08
N TYR A 129 4.66 -32.22 11.06
CA TYR A 129 5.39 -31.39 10.10
C TYR A 129 6.72 -30.89 10.68
N ARG A 130 7.79 -31.00 9.89
CA ARG A 130 9.15 -30.54 10.27
C ARG A 130 9.25 -29.02 10.36
N LEU A 131 8.40 -28.31 9.63
CA LEU A 131 8.26 -26.86 9.70
C LEU A 131 6.78 -26.49 9.81
N ILE A 132 6.43 -25.76 10.85
CA ILE A 132 5.10 -25.17 11.04
C ILE A 132 5.23 -23.66 10.85
N LEU A 133 4.56 -23.14 9.83
CA LEU A 133 4.45 -21.69 9.59
C LEU A 133 3.30 -21.09 10.41
N SER A 134 3.13 -19.77 10.34
CA SER A 134 2.03 -19.05 11.00
C SER A 134 0.81 -18.91 10.06
N GLU A 135 -0.40 -19.06 10.61
CA GLU A 135 -1.70 -18.77 9.96
C GLU A 135 -1.82 -19.25 8.48
N THR A 136 -2.11 -18.34 7.55
CA THR A 136 -2.27 -18.61 6.11
C THR A 136 -1.10 -19.39 5.52
N ASP A 137 0.12 -19.08 5.94
CA ASP A 137 1.31 -19.75 5.45
C ASP A 137 1.32 -21.23 5.88
N LYS A 138 0.83 -21.53 7.09
CA LYS A 138 0.73 -22.89 7.62
C LYS A 138 -0.17 -23.75 6.74
N ASP A 139 -1.40 -23.28 6.50
CA ASP A 139 -2.40 -24.03 5.76
C ASP A 139 -1.97 -24.24 4.31
N THR A 140 -1.34 -23.23 3.71
CA THR A 140 -0.78 -23.31 2.36
C THR A 140 0.36 -24.32 2.28
N LEU A 141 1.33 -24.26 3.20
CA LEU A 141 2.46 -25.19 3.21
C LEU A 141 2.00 -26.64 3.43
N ILE A 142 1.07 -26.86 4.36
CA ILE A 142 0.52 -28.21 4.62
C ILE A 142 -0.21 -28.74 3.38
N ALA A 143 -1.03 -27.90 2.72
CA ALA A 143 -1.71 -28.29 1.49
C ALA A 143 -0.71 -28.73 0.40
N LEU A 144 0.41 -28.01 0.25
CA LEU A 144 1.49 -28.37 -0.68
C LEU A 144 2.18 -29.70 -0.30
N ILE A 145 2.56 -29.88 0.97
CA ILE A 145 3.21 -31.11 1.46
C ILE A 145 2.29 -32.33 1.26
N GLU A 146 1.00 -32.18 1.51
CA GLU A 146 0.03 -33.27 1.44
C GLU A 146 -0.65 -33.43 0.09
N LYS A 147 -0.32 -32.57 -0.89
CA LYS A 147 -0.92 -32.57 -2.24
C LYS A 147 -2.44 -32.45 -2.22
N ARG A 148 -2.95 -31.59 -1.35
CA ARG A 148 -4.38 -31.24 -1.26
C ARG A 148 -4.65 -29.98 -2.09
N GLU A 149 -5.92 -29.72 -2.36
CA GLU A 149 -6.32 -28.43 -2.91
C GLU A 149 -5.92 -27.30 -1.96
N LEU A 150 -5.45 -26.19 -2.52
CA LEU A 150 -5.08 -25.02 -1.74
C LEU A 150 -6.32 -24.44 -1.03
N PRO A 151 -6.15 -23.88 0.18
CA PRO A 151 -7.24 -23.23 0.90
C PRO A 151 -7.74 -22.00 0.11
N LYS A 152 -8.97 -21.55 0.41
CA LYS A 152 -9.55 -20.34 -0.21
C LYS A 152 -8.67 -19.11 -0.02
N GLU A 153 -8.14 -18.96 1.19
CA GLU A 153 -7.16 -17.92 1.55
C GLU A 153 -5.79 -18.58 1.63
N TYR A 154 -5.15 -18.80 0.48
CA TYR A 154 -3.78 -19.32 0.42
C TYR A 154 -2.76 -18.19 0.36
N SER A 155 -1.53 -18.49 0.78
CA SER A 155 -0.40 -17.55 0.75
C SER A 155 0.12 -17.42 -0.68
N ILE A 156 0.00 -16.20 -1.22
CA ILE A 156 0.38 -15.91 -2.61
C ILE A 156 1.87 -16.19 -2.80
N ARG A 157 2.73 -15.71 -1.88
CA ARG A 157 4.19 -15.85 -1.97
C ARG A 157 4.68 -17.29 -1.91
N ILE A 158 4.09 -18.10 -1.02
CA ILE A 158 4.43 -19.52 -0.92
C ILE A 158 4.09 -20.24 -2.22
N ASN A 159 2.89 -20.01 -2.74
CA ASN A 159 2.45 -20.64 -3.97
C ASN A 159 3.28 -20.18 -5.19
N GLU A 160 3.55 -18.88 -5.32
CA GLU A 160 4.40 -18.32 -6.37
C GLU A 160 5.78 -18.95 -6.39
N ASN A 161 6.45 -19.03 -5.23
CA ASN A 161 7.81 -19.54 -5.16
C ASN A 161 7.87 -21.07 -5.26
N TYR A 162 6.83 -21.78 -4.79
CA TYR A 162 6.67 -23.21 -5.07
C TYR A 162 6.58 -23.48 -6.57
N ILE A 163 5.70 -22.77 -7.29
CA ILE A 163 5.56 -22.89 -8.75
C ILE A 163 6.88 -22.52 -9.45
N PHE A 164 7.57 -21.47 -8.98
CA PHE A 164 8.88 -21.08 -9.50
C PHE A 164 9.89 -22.24 -9.42
N PHE A 165 10.06 -22.87 -8.25
CA PHE A 165 10.98 -23.99 -8.10
C PHE A 165 10.57 -25.21 -8.89
N LYS A 166 9.27 -25.52 -8.96
CA LYS A 166 8.76 -26.60 -9.80
C LYS A 166 9.14 -26.39 -11.27
N ASN A 167 8.91 -25.19 -11.81
CA ASN A 167 9.27 -24.85 -13.19
C ASN A 167 10.80 -24.90 -13.42
N LYS A 168 11.60 -24.39 -12.47
CA LYS A 168 13.06 -24.42 -12.56
C LYS A 168 13.60 -25.85 -12.57
N LEU A 169 13.11 -26.70 -11.69
CA LEU A 169 13.46 -28.11 -11.62
C LEU A 169 13.06 -28.86 -12.90
N GLU A 170 11.88 -28.58 -13.46
CA GLU A 170 11.46 -29.16 -14.74
C GLU A 170 12.36 -28.75 -15.91
N GLN A 171 12.79 -27.48 -15.95
CA GLN A 171 13.73 -26.98 -16.96
C GLN A 171 15.14 -27.60 -16.84
N HIS A 172 15.56 -27.95 -15.61
CA HIS A 172 16.90 -28.46 -15.31
C HIS A 172 16.90 -29.96 -14.92
N LYS A 173 15.95 -30.75 -15.43
CA LYS A 173 15.85 -32.20 -15.17
C LYS A 173 17.16 -32.98 -15.42
N HIS A 174 17.98 -32.52 -16.35
CA HIS A 174 19.26 -33.14 -16.69
C HIS A 174 20.39 -32.82 -15.68
N GLN A 175 20.19 -31.86 -14.77
CA GLN A 175 21.16 -31.42 -13.77
C GLN A 175 20.74 -31.76 -12.34
N LEU A 176 19.77 -32.65 -12.16
CA LEU A 176 19.25 -32.95 -10.82
C LEU A 176 20.33 -33.47 -9.85
N GLU A 177 21.32 -34.22 -10.35
CA GLU A 177 22.45 -34.67 -9.52
C GLU A 177 23.25 -33.48 -8.98
N ILE A 178 23.55 -32.49 -9.82
CA ILE A 178 24.24 -31.25 -9.45
C ILE A 178 23.42 -30.48 -8.43
N ILE A 179 22.10 -30.36 -8.67
CA ILE A 179 21.18 -29.64 -7.77
C ILE A 179 21.15 -30.32 -6.39
N CYS A 180 21.02 -31.65 -6.33
CA CYS A 180 20.98 -32.38 -5.07
C CYS A 180 22.31 -32.24 -4.30
N LYS A 181 23.46 -32.40 -4.97
CA LYS A 181 24.78 -32.14 -4.38
C LYS A 181 24.92 -30.70 -3.86
N GLY A 182 24.37 -29.73 -4.59
CA GLY A 182 24.33 -28.33 -4.18
C GLY A 182 23.55 -28.13 -2.88
N ILE A 183 22.38 -28.77 -2.76
CA ILE A 183 21.54 -28.71 -1.56
C ILE A 183 22.23 -29.34 -0.35
N GLU A 184 22.93 -30.47 -0.51
CA GLU A 184 23.68 -31.13 0.57
C GLU A 184 24.80 -30.27 1.16
N LYS A 185 25.37 -29.37 0.36
CA LYS A 185 26.49 -28.52 0.77
C LYS A 185 26.04 -27.25 1.51
N LEU A 186 24.74 -26.97 1.57
CA LEU A 186 24.24 -25.75 2.21
C LEU A 186 24.53 -25.77 3.72
N SER A 187 25.39 -24.87 4.20
CA SER A 187 25.74 -24.74 5.60
C SER A 187 25.13 -23.47 6.23
N VAL A 188 24.81 -23.56 7.51
CA VAL A 188 24.27 -22.47 8.33
C VAL A 188 24.97 -22.41 9.68
N VAL A 189 25.00 -21.23 10.30
CA VAL A 189 25.30 -21.12 11.73
C VAL A 189 24.01 -21.40 12.51
N ASP A 190 23.99 -22.53 13.21
CA ASP A 190 22.97 -22.90 14.18
C ASP A 190 23.24 -22.16 15.51
N ILE A 191 22.27 -21.34 15.93
CA ILE A 191 22.33 -20.55 17.16
C ILE A 191 21.16 -20.93 18.07
N SER A 192 21.46 -21.61 19.18
CA SER A 192 20.49 -21.90 20.23
C SER A 192 20.53 -20.84 21.33
N LEU A 193 19.40 -20.20 21.60
CA LEU A 193 19.21 -19.23 22.69
C LEU A 193 18.69 -19.90 23.96
N ASP A 194 19.17 -19.41 25.10
CA ASP A 194 18.70 -19.80 26.43
C ASP A 194 17.77 -18.73 27.00
N ARG A 195 16.48 -19.05 27.24
CA ARG A 195 15.50 -18.03 27.69
C ARG A 195 15.84 -17.40 29.05
N ASP A 196 16.62 -18.08 29.89
CA ASP A 196 16.93 -17.59 31.23
C ASP A 196 18.05 -16.52 31.21
N HIS A 197 18.88 -16.54 30.16
CA HIS A 197 20.06 -15.67 30.04
C HIS A 197 20.04 -14.75 28.82
N ASP A 198 19.39 -15.18 27.75
CA ASP A 198 19.33 -14.49 26.46
C ASP A 198 17.95 -13.84 26.30
N ASN A 199 17.87 -12.51 26.21
CA ASN A 199 16.61 -11.83 25.91
C ASN A 199 16.30 -11.95 24.40
N PRO A 200 15.29 -12.77 24.00
CA PRO A 200 15.07 -13.05 22.58
C PRO A 200 14.67 -11.81 21.79
N GLN A 201 14.01 -10.84 22.42
CA GLN A 201 13.59 -9.60 21.78
C GLN A 201 14.78 -8.70 21.43
N LEU A 202 15.72 -8.51 22.37
CA LEU A 202 16.93 -7.71 22.12
C LEU A 202 17.83 -8.36 21.06
N ILE A 203 17.94 -9.69 21.12
CA ILE A 203 18.72 -10.46 20.16
C ILE A 203 18.10 -10.36 18.77
N PHE A 204 16.77 -10.49 18.65
CA PHE A 204 16.05 -10.26 17.41
C PHE A 204 16.28 -8.85 16.86
N GLU A 205 16.12 -7.81 17.67
CA GLU A 205 16.38 -6.42 17.25
C GLU A 205 17.81 -6.22 16.73
N SER A 206 18.80 -6.85 17.38
CA SER A 206 20.21 -6.73 16.98
C SER A 206 20.55 -7.47 15.68
N MET A 207 19.99 -8.66 15.46
CA MET A 207 20.32 -9.51 14.29
C MET A 207 19.58 -9.08 13.02
N ASN A 208 18.42 -8.44 13.14
CA ASN A 208 17.70 -7.95 11.96
C ASN A 208 18.41 -6.80 11.22
N SER A 209 19.54 -6.31 11.73
CA SER A 209 20.37 -5.29 11.07
C SER A 209 21.20 -5.82 9.89
N THR A 210 21.28 -7.14 9.66
CA THR A 210 22.18 -7.75 8.67
C THR A 210 21.47 -8.56 7.56
N GLY A 211 20.14 -8.60 7.54
CA GLY A 211 19.33 -9.38 6.58
C GLY A 211 18.33 -8.54 5.76
N LYS A 212 17.32 -9.18 5.13
CA LYS A 212 16.19 -8.44 4.50
C LYS A 212 15.42 -7.72 5.59
N ASP A 213 15.55 -6.40 5.63
CA ASP A 213 14.97 -5.53 6.64
C ASP A 213 13.51 -5.89 6.93
N LEU A 214 13.19 -5.95 8.22
CA LEU A 214 11.81 -6.01 8.68
C LEU A 214 11.14 -4.68 8.37
N THR A 215 9.86 -4.75 8.02
CA THR A 215 9.05 -3.53 7.94
C THR A 215 8.94 -2.91 9.34
N GLN A 216 8.65 -1.62 9.40
CA GLN A 216 8.47 -0.97 10.71
C GLN A 216 7.31 -1.57 11.48
N THR A 217 6.27 -1.99 10.75
CA THR A 217 5.13 -2.72 11.27
C THR A 217 5.51 -4.07 11.85
N ASP A 218 6.37 -4.84 11.17
CA ASP A 218 6.84 -6.13 11.69
C ASP A 218 7.57 -5.95 13.02
N LEU A 219 8.40 -4.91 13.14
CA LEU A 219 9.07 -4.55 14.41
C LEU A 219 8.06 -4.18 15.50
N ILE A 220 6.99 -3.45 15.16
CA ILE A 220 5.91 -3.12 16.09
C ILE A 220 5.16 -4.38 16.55
N ARG A 221 4.76 -5.28 15.62
CA ARG A 221 4.11 -6.55 15.96
C ARG A 221 4.99 -7.36 16.90
N ASN A 222 6.26 -7.47 16.55
CA ASN A 222 7.25 -8.20 17.34
C ASN A 222 7.35 -7.64 18.77
N TYR A 223 7.48 -6.32 18.90
CA TYR A 223 7.54 -5.64 20.19
C TYR A 223 6.29 -5.86 21.05
N ILE A 224 5.10 -5.81 20.44
CA ILE A 224 3.82 -6.02 21.13
C ILE A 224 3.71 -7.46 21.66
N LEU A 225 4.14 -8.44 20.87
CA LEU A 225 3.86 -9.85 21.13
C LEU A 225 4.97 -10.59 21.91
N MET A 226 6.24 -10.22 21.76
CA MET A 226 7.34 -10.92 22.46
C MET A 226 7.40 -10.61 23.96
N GLY A 227 6.80 -9.50 24.41
CA GLY A 227 6.83 -9.07 25.81
C GLY A 227 5.75 -9.69 26.71
N VAL A 228 4.91 -10.59 26.18
CA VAL A 228 3.77 -11.19 26.90
C VAL A 228 3.86 -12.72 26.91
N ASP A 229 3.12 -13.38 27.80
CA ASP A 229 3.05 -14.84 27.84
C ASP A 229 2.33 -15.42 26.61
N HIS A 230 2.56 -16.70 26.31
CA HIS A 230 2.05 -17.37 25.11
C HIS A 230 0.50 -17.30 24.97
N LYS A 231 -0.24 -17.40 26.08
CA LYS A 231 -1.71 -17.36 26.03
C LYS A 231 -2.20 -15.95 25.68
N THR A 232 -1.59 -14.93 26.29
CA THR A 232 -1.86 -13.52 25.97
C THR A 232 -1.44 -13.21 24.54
N GLN A 233 -0.29 -13.72 24.09
CA GLN A 233 0.21 -13.55 22.72
C GLN A 233 -0.81 -14.02 21.67
N LEU A 234 -1.32 -15.24 21.81
CA LEU A 234 -2.35 -15.79 20.93
C LEU A 234 -3.63 -14.96 20.96
N THR A 235 -4.05 -14.52 22.16
CA THR A 235 -5.26 -13.72 22.34
C THR A 235 -5.15 -12.36 21.63
N LEU A 236 -4.03 -11.65 21.83
CA LEU A 236 -3.80 -10.33 21.21
C LEU A 236 -3.71 -10.43 19.70
N TYR A 237 -3.02 -11.46 19.20
CA TYR A 237 -2.87 -11.67 17.77
C TYR A 237 -4.20 -12.03 17.11
N GLN A 238 -4.91 -13.05 17.60
CA GLN A 238 -6.17 -13.50 17.00
C GLN A 238 -7.31 -12.48 17.14
N SER A 239 -7.36 -11.74 18.25
CA SER A 239 -8.46 -10.78 18.50
C SER A 239 -8.26 -9.45 17.78
N TYR A 240 -7.01 -9.01 17.61
CA TYR A 240 -6.71 -7.68 17.10
C TYR A 240 -5.79 -7.69 15.88
N TRP A 241 -4.61 -8.28 15.95
CA TRP A 241 -3.62 -8.13 14.87
C TRP A 241 -4.01 -8.84 13.58
N ARG A 242 -4.43 -10.10 13.68
CA ARG A 242 -4.82 -10.94 12.55
C ARG A 242 -6.02 -10.35 11.78
N PRO A 243 -7.09 -9.87 12.44
CA PRO A 243 -8.14 -9.12 11.75
C PRO A 243 -7.64 -7.88 11.00
N MET A 244 -6.60 -7.18 11.46
CA MET A 244 -6.02 -6.07 10.69
C MET A 244 -5.31 -6.57 9.42
N GLU A 245 -4.54 -7.66 9.52
CA GLU A 245 -3.89 -8.27 8.36
C GLU A 245 -4.92 -8.68 7.29
N LEU A 246 -6.04 -9.28 7.71
CA LEU A 246 -7.13 -9.68 6.82
C LEU A 246 -7.86 -8.49 6.19
N ASP A 247 -8.16 -7.45 6.96
CA ASP A 247 -8.82 -6.24 6.44
C ASP A 247 -7.95 -5.52 5.41
N PHE A 248 -6.62 -5.52 5.54
CA PHE A 248 -5.73 -4.92 4.54
C PHE A 248 -5.56 -5.81 3.30
N GLY A 249 -5.75 -7.13 3.44
CA GLY A 249 -5.40 -8.11 2.43
C GLY A 249 -3.88 -8.32 2.31
N GLN A 250 -3.46 -9.39 1.64
CA GLN A 250 -2.04 -9.79 1.58
C GLN A 250 -1.14 -8.72 0.94
N GLU A 251 -1.55 -8.12 -0.18
CA GLU A 251 -0.80 -7.05 -0.84
C GLU A 251 -0.92 -5.73 -0.08
N GLY A 252 -2.14 -5.37 0.33
CA GLY A 252 -2.38 -4.11 1.03
C GLY A 252 -1.66 -4.02 2.38
N TYR A 253 -1.48 -5.15 3.09
CA TYR A 253 -0.71 -5.18 4.33
C TYR A 253 0.77 -4.85 4.10
N GLN A 254 1.36 -5.31 2.98
CA GLN A 254 2.75 -4.99 2.65
C GLN A 254 2.91 -3.53 2.20
N ASP A 255 1.97 -3.02 1.41
CA ASP A 255 2.12 -1.71 0.76
C ASP A 255 1.65 -0.54 1.62
N TYR A 256 0.65 -0.73 2.48
CA TYR A 256 -0.01 0.39 3.17
C TYR A 256 0.13 0.38 4.69
N PHE A 257 0.48 -0.74 5.33
CA PHE A 257 0.41 -0.82 6.80
C PHE A 257 1.44 0.07 7.50
N ASP A 258 2.67 0.16 6.99
CA ASP A 258 3.69 1.09 7.49
C ASP A 258 3.20 2.55 7.39
N ALA A 259 2.58 2.92 6.28
CA ALA A 259 2.00 4.25 6.09
C ALA A 259 0.85 4.51 7.08
N PHE A 260 -0.05 3.53 7.26
CA PHE A 260 -1.11 3.58 8.26
C PHE A 260 -0.55 3.79 9.66
N MET A 261 0.43 3.00 10.10
CA MET A 261 1.04 3.13 11.42
C MET A 261 1.69 4.50 11.61
N ARG A 262 2.32 5.03 10.55
CA ARG A 262 2.85 6.41 10.53
C ARG A 262 1.74 7.44 10.76
N TYR A 263 0.59 7.31 10.10
CA TYR A 263 -0.55 8.22 10.27
C TYR A 263 -1.18 8.10 11.65
N TYR A 264 -1.38 6.88 12.14
CA TYR A 264 -1.87 6.61 13.49
C TYR A 264 -0.98 7.29 14.54
N LEU A 265 0.33 7.07 14.46
CA LEU A 265 1.28 7.72 15.38
C LEU A 265 1.22 9.24 15.24
N ALA A 266 1.12 9.78 14.02
CA ALA A 266 1.03 11.23 13.81
C ALA A 266 -0.19 11.86 14.52
N ILE A 267 -1.32 11.16 14.57
CA ILE A 267 -2.49 11.57 15.35
C ILE A 267 -2.18 11.53 16.85
N LYS A 268 -1.61 10.43 17.33
CA LYS A 268 -1.42 10.20 18.78
C LYS A 268 -0.28 11.02 19.40
N THR A 269 0.79 11.27 18.66
CA THR A 269 1.97 12.01 19.12
C THR A 269 1.95 13.47 18.68
N LYS A 270 1.05 13.85 17.75
CA LYS A 270 0.95 15.19 17.15
C LYS A 270 2.17 15.57 16.29
N GLU A 271 2.99 14.59 15.94
CA GLU A 271 4.20 14.74 15.13
C GLU A 271 4.25 13.65 14.06
N PHE A 272 4.59 14.00 12.82
CA PHE A 272 4.81 13.00 11.78
C PHE A 272 6.17 12.31 11.96
N PRO A 273 6.21 11.00 12.32
CA PRO A 273 7.48 10.30 12.36
C PRO A 273 8.05 10.14 10.94
N LYS A 274 9.38 10.02 10.84
CA LYS A 274 10.05 9.59 9.61
C LYS A 274 9.73 8.13 9.34
N ILE A 275 9.68 7.73 8.06
CA ILE A 275 9.30 6.37 7.65
C ILE A 275 10.18 5.33 8.36
N ASN A 276 11.50 5.51 8.40
CA ASN A 276 12.41 4.53 9.01
C ASN A 276 12.47 4.58 10.55
N HIS A 277 11.73 5.49 11.18
CA HIS A 277 11.73 5.69 12.65
C HIS A 277 10.32 5.50 13.26
N ILE A 278 9.39 4.88 12.53
CA ILE A 278 8.02 4.61 13.02
C ILE A 278 8.08 3.70 14.26
N TYR A 279 8.94 2.68 14.23
CA TYR A 279 9.12 1.76 15.35
C TYR A 279 9.62 2.47 16.62
N GLU A 280 10.65 3.32 16.48
CA GLU A 280 11.20 4.08 17.60
C GLU A 280 10.15 5.06 18.18
N ALA A 281 9.40 5.73 17.31
CA ALA A 281 8.31 6.61 17.71
C ALA A 281 7.20 5.84 18.46
N PHE A 282 6.87 4.63 18.01
CA PHE A 282 5.92 3.75 18.69
C PHE A 282 6.41 3.33 20.09
N LYS A 283 7.67 2.87 20.21
CA LYS A 283 8.26 2.52 21.51
C LYS A 283 8.23 3.69 22.48
N LYS A 284 8.59 4.89 22.01
CA LYS A 284 8.56 6.12 22.83
C LYS A 284 7.13 6.42 23.28
N TYR A 285 6.17 6.40 22.37
CA TYR A 285 4.76 6.64 22.67
C TYR A 285 4.20 5.67 23.71
N HIS A 286 4.46 4.37 23.55
CA HIS A 286 4.03 3.34 24.50
C HIS A 286 4.63 3.55 25.90
N LYS A 287 5.93 3.85 25.99
CA LYS A 287 6.62 4.11 27.27
C LYS A 287 6.09 5.36 27.99
N GLU A 288 5.84 6.44 27.27
CA GLU A 288 5.38 7.72 27.84
C GLU A 288 3.95 7.62 28.38
N LYS A 289 3.05 6.97 27.64
CA LYS A 289 1.64 6.81 28.01
C LYS A 289 1.42 5.85 29.18
N ARG A 290 2.35 4.91 29.44
CA ARG A 290 2.19 3.79 30.39
C ARG A 290 0.88 3.02 30.17
N SER A 291 0.39 2.96 28.94
CA SER A 291 -0.85 2.27 28.58
C SER A 291 -0.68 0.75 28.65
N ASN A 292 -1.76 0.03 28.95
CA ASN A 292 -1.81 -1.41 28.72
C ASN A 292 -1.69 -1.70 27.21
N ILE A 293 -0.82 -2.66 26.84
CA ILE A 293 -0.58 -3.08 25.46
C ILE A 293 -1.87 -3.51 24.74
N GLU A 294 -2.80 -4.15 25.45
CA GLU A 294 -4.08 -4.57 24.88
C GLU A 294 -4.96 -3.38 24.48
N SER A 295 -5.02 -2.35 25.33
CA SER A 295 -5.76 -1.14 25.00
C SER A 295 -5.16 -0.39 23.81
N LEU A 296 -3.84 -0.46 23.66
CA LEU A 296 -3.11 0.17 22.57
C LEU A 296 -3.39 -0.53 21.24
N ILE A 297 -3.29 -1.87 21.19
CA ILE A 297 -3.59 -2.64 19.97
C ILE A 297 -5.07 -2.57 19.60
N ALA A 298 -5.98 -2.51 20.58
CA ALA A 298 -7.41 -2.29 20.32
C ALA A 298 -7.68 -0.93 19.66
N ASP A 299 -7.00 0.13 20.10
CA ASP A 299 -7.11 1.46 19.46
C ASP A 299 -6.50 1.48 18.06
N ILE A 300 -5.33 0.84 17.85
CA ILE A 300 -4.76 0.65 16.51
C ILE A 300 -5.75 -0.09 15.60
N ARG A 301 -6.39 -1.16 16.10
CA ARG A 301 -7.39 -1.92 15.36
C ARG A 301 -8.52 -1.03 14.87
N VAL A 302 -9.06 -0.17 15.72
CA VAL A 302 -10.13 0.76 15.34
C VAL A 302 -9.69 1.69 14.20
N TYR A 303 -8.51 2.32 14.34
CA TYR A 303 -8.01 3.22 13.29
C TYR A 303 -7.62 2.48 12.01
N SER A 304 -7.20 1.22 12.10
CA SER A 304 -6.90 0.39 10.93
C SER A 304 -8.16 0.17 10.07
N GLN A 305 -9.31 -0.05 10.70
CA GLN A 305 -10.60 -0.20 10.00
C GLN A 305 -10.98 1.09 9.30
N TYR A 306 -10.76 2.24 9.94
CA TYR A 306 -11.02 3.54 9.31
C TYR A 306 -10.12 3.73 8.10
N PHE A 307 -8.84 3.36 8.20
CA PHE A 307 -7.91 3.42 7.08
C PHE A 307 -8.35 2.54 5.92
N CYS A 308 -8.73 1.28 6.15
CA CYS A 308 -9.22 0.38 5.10
C CYS A 308 -10.46 0.94 4.38
N LYS A 309 -11.39 1.57 5.13
CA LYS A 309 -12.58 2.19 4.53
C LYS A 309 -12.24 3.38 3.64
N ILE A 310 -11.22 4.16 3.99
CA ILE A 310 -10.83 5.36 3.26
C ILE A 310 -9.89 5.03 2.08
N ALA A 311 -8.87 4.21 2.31
CA ALA A 311 -7.78 3.96 1.35
C ALA A 311 -7.96 2.69 0.52
N LEU A 312 -8.69 1.68 1.01
CA LEU A 312 -8.84 0.36 0.38
C LEU A 312 -10.25 0.09 -0.14
N ASP A 313 -11.04 1.14 -0.38
CA ASP A 313 -12.36 1.06 -1.02
C ASP A 313 -13.39 0.20 -0.26
N GLN A 314 -13.24 0.05 1.06
CA GLN A 314 -14.12 -0.76 1.92
C GLN A 314 -15.25 0.03 2.59
N GLU A 315 -15.46 1.30 2.21
CA GLU A 315 -16.56 2.10 2.74
C GLU A 315 -17.91 1.65 2.15
N GLU A 316 -18.83 1.24 3.03
CA GLU A 316 -20.18 0.80 2.67
C GLU A 316 -21.09 1.97 2.29
N ASN A 317 -20.91 3.13 2.91
CA ASN A 317 -21.73 4.29 2.60
C ASN A 317 -21.36 4.88 1.22
N LYS A 318 -22.31 4.84 0.29
CA LYS A 318 -22.09 5.30 -1.10
C LYS A 318 -21.60 6.76 -1.22
N LYS A 319 -22.05 7.67 -0.36
CA LYS A 319 -21.62 9.10 -0.41
C LYS A 319 -20.16 9.23 0.01
N LEU A 320 -19.79 8.65 1.14
CA LEU A 320 -18.41 8.66 1.63
C LEU A 320 -17.47 7.87 0.72
N SER A 321 -17.88 6.68 0.27
CA SER A 321 -17.12 5.86 -0.69
C SER A 321 -16.79 6.64 -1.97
N CYS A 322 -17.76 7.40 -2.50
CA CYS A 322 -17.50 8.28 -3.64
C CYS A 322 -16.50 9.39 -3.31
N ALA A 323 -16.63 10.05 -2.15
CA ALA A 323 -15.72 11.11 -1.75
C ALA A 323 -14.30 10.60 -1.50
N PHE A 324 -14.13 9.42 -0.91
CA PHE A 324 -12.82 8.80 -0.68
C PHE A 324 -12.16 8.33 -1.97
N LYS A 325 -12.91 7.78 -2.94
CA LYS A 325 -12.39 7.45 -4.27
C LYS A 325 -11.85 8.68 -4.99
N ASP A 326 -12.67 9.75 -5.05
CA ASP A 326 -12.26 11.01 -5.65
C ASP A 326 -11.05 11.63 -4.89
N PHE A 327 -10.93 11.40 -3.58
CA PHE A 327 -9.79 11.86 -2.79
C PHE A 327 -8.52 11.04 -3.05
N LYS A 328 -8.63 9.71 -3.14
CA LYS A 328 -7.52 8.77 -3.36
C LYS A 328 -6.78 9.06 -4.66
N GLU A 329 -7.50 9.47 -5.71
CA GLU A 329 -6.92 9.88 -6.99
C GLU A 329 -5.98 11.09 -6.90
N LEU A 330 -6.14 11.95 -5.88
CA LEU A 330 -5.25 13.09 -5.64
C LEU A 330 -3.87 12.68 -5.12
N GLN A 331 -3.74 11.46 -4.56
CA GLN A 331 -2.51 10.94 -3.98
C GLN A 331 -1.87 11.90 -2.95
N VAL A 332 -2.69 12.49 -2.07
CA VAL A 332 -2.26 13.40 -1.00
C VAL A 332 -2.30 12.71 0.35
N ASP A 333 -1.32 11.85 0.54
CA ASP A 333 -1.17 10.97 1.71
C ASP A 333 -1.08 11.71 3.05
N VAL A 334 -0.56 12.93 3.04
CA VAL A 334 -0.38 13.74 4.26
C VAL A 334 -1.71 14.18 4.90
N ALA A 335 -2.85 14.02 4.22
CA ALA A 335 -4.16 14.33 4.77
C ALA A 335 -4.80 13.15 5.53
N TYR A 336 -4.28 11.91 5.41
CA TYR A 336 -4.86 10.74 6.06
C TYR A 336 -5.02 10.90 7.58
N PRO A 337 -4.08 11.49 8.34
CA PRO A 337 -4.30 11.72 9.78
C PRO A 337 -5.55 12.55 10.09
N LEU A 338 -5.83 13.58 9.29
CA LEU A 338 -7.05 14.37 9.44
C LEU A 338 -8.28 13.54 9.09
N LEU A 339 -8.26 12.81 7.96
CA LEU A 339 -9.39 11.97 7.54
C LEU A 339 -9.70 10.87 8.57
N LEU A 340 -8.68 10.23 9.14
CA LEU A 340 -8.82 9.23 10.20
C LEU A 340 -9.41 9.82 11.47
N GLN A 341 -9.00 11.04 11.85
CA GLN A 341 -9.58 11.74 13.00
C GLN A 341 -11.05 12.10 12.75
N LEU A 342 -11.39 12.64 11.58
CA LEU A 342 -12.78 12.93 11.20
C LEU A 342 -13.64 11.66 11.20
N TYR A 343 -13.08 10.54 10.76
CA TYR A 343 -13.77 9.25 10.75
C TYR A 343 -14.04 8.75 12.17
N ASP A 344 -13.08 8.87 13.08
CA ASP A 344 -13.26 8.57 14.51
C ASP A 344 -14.38 9.44 15.13
N ASP A 345 -14.40 10.73 14.80
CA ASP A 345 -15.43 11.67 15.27
C ASP A 345 -16.82 11.34 14.70
N TYR A 346 -16.90 10.88 13.44
CA TYR A 346 -18.12 10.35 12.86
C TYR A 346 -18.61 9.10 13.60
N ARG A 347 -17.73 8.13 13.87
CA ARG A 347 -18.07 6.90 14.60
C ARG A 347 -18.49 7.14 16.04
N LYS A 348 -17.93 8.17 16.68
CA LYS A 348 -18.33 8.64 18.02
C LYS A 348 -19.60 9.49 18.04
N LYS A 349 -20.27 9.68 16.88
CA LYS A 349 -21.49 10.50 16.73
C LYS A 349 -21.27 11.97 17.16
N CYS A 350 -20.05 12.47 16.95
CA CYS A 350 -19.71 13.88 17.11
C CYS A 350 -19.85 14.64 15.78
N LEU A 351 -19.69 13.95 14.65
CA LEU A 351 -19.78 14.50 13.31
C LEU A 351 -20.88 13.76 12.53
N PRO A 352 -21.95 14.44 12.08
CA PRO A 352 -22.94 13.85 11.17
C PRO A 352 -22.31 13.44 9.84
N ILE A 353 -22.91 12.45 9.17
CA ILE A 353 -22.35 11.91 7.92
C ILE A 353 -22.33 12.95 6.80
N GLU A 354 -23.36 13.81 6.71
CA GLU A 354 -23.43 14.90 5.72
C GLU A 354 -22.30 15.89 5.91
N ASP A 355 -21.93 16.18 7.15
CA ASP A 355 -20.86 17.12 7.46
C ASP A 355 -19.47 16.49 7.30
N PHE A 356 -19.35 15.17 7.53
CA PHE A 356 -18.14 14.45 7.20
C PHE A 356 -17.88 14.45 5.69
N GLU A 357 -18.90 14.16 4.87
CA GLU A 357 -18.80 14.24 3.41
C GLU A 357 -18.34 15.65 2.98
N LYS A 358 -19.00 16.70 3.48
CA LYS A 358 -18.61 18.09 3.20
C LYS A 358 -17.18 18.38 3.61
N ALA A 359 -16.72 17.89 4.77
CA ALA A 359 -15.35 18.08 5.21
C ALA A 359 -14.33 17.43 4.25
N VAL A 360 -14.60 16.20 3.78
CA VAL A 360 -13.77 15.54 2.76
C VAL A 360 -13.73 16.36 1.46
N ARG A 361 -14.88 16.87 1.00
CA ARG A 361 -14.97 17.73 -0.20
C ARG A 361 -14.24 19.07 -0.02
N LEU A 362 -14.23 19.64 1.18
CA LEU A 362 -13.47 20.84 1.49
C LEU A 362 -11.96 20.58 1.48
N ILE A 363 -11.52 19.41 1.96
CA ILE A 363 -10.11 18.99 1.87
C ILE A 363 -9.70 18.81 0.40
N GLU A 364 -10.53 18.14 -0.41
CA GLU A 364 -10.35 18.02 -1.87
C GLU A 364 -10.20 19.40 -2.52
N SER A 365 -11.16 20.30 -2.24
CA SER A 365 -11.17 21.68 -2.74
C SER A 365 -9.92 22.46 -2.34
N TYR A 366 -9.51 22.35 -1.07
CA TYR A 366 -8.31 23.00 -0.54
C TYR A 366 -7.05 22.55 -1.28
N ILE A 367 -6.90 21.25 -1.52
CA ILE A 367 -5.76 20.68 -2.25
C ILE A 367 -5.73 21.17 -3.70
N ILE A 368 -6.86 21.06 -4.42
CA ILE A 368 -6.93 21.44 -5.84
C ILE A 368 -6.71 22.93 -6.03
N ARG A 369 -7.36 23.78 -5.23
CA ARG A 369 -7.19 25.23 -5.31
C ARG A 369 -5.74 25.65 -5.09
N ARG A 370 -5.08 25.10 -4.07
CA ARG A 370 -3.64 25.34 -3.83
C ARG A 370 -2.78 24.90 -5.01
N SER A 371 -3.06 23.71 -5.55
CA SER A 371 -2.31 23.13 -6.65
C SER A 371 -2.40 23.97 -7.93
N ILE A 372 -3.60 24.44 -8.26
CA ILE A 372 -3.87 25.34 -9.40
C ILE A 372 -3.20 26.70 -9.20
N CYS A 373 -3.34 27.32 -8.03
CA CYS A 373 -2.73 28.61 -7.72
C CYS A 373 -1.21 28.54 -7.46
N GLY A 374 -0.56 27.39 -7.73
CA GLY A 374 0.88 27.23 -7.60
C GLY A 374 1.41 27.34 -6.18
N ILE A 375 0.57 27.14 -5.16
CA ILE A 375 0.98 27.19 -3.76
C ILE A 375 1.73 25.89 -3.42
N PRO A 376 2.95 25.97 -2.89
CA PRO A 376 3.72 24.79 -2.54
C PRO A 376 2.99 23.85 -1.58
N THR A 377 3.22 22.55 -1.75
CA THR A 377 2.72 21.48 -0.87
C THR A 377 3.57 21.33 0.40
N ASN A 378 4.70 22.05 0.48
CA ASN A 378 5.59 22.06 1.63
C ASN A 378 4.82 22.46 2.89
N GLY A 379 4.81 21.59 3.90
CA GLY A 379 4.14 21.85 5.17
C GLY A 379 2.66 21.47 5.23
N LEU A 380 2.06 20.92 4.17
CA LEU A 380 0.68 20.39 4.21
C LEU A 380 0.48 19.36 5.34
N ASN A 381 1.51 18.56 5.63
CA ASN A 381 1.51 17.64 6.75
C ASN A 381 1.27 18.36 8.09
N LYS A 382 1.95 19.48 8.35
CA LYS A 382 1.75 20.30 9.56
C LYS A 382 0.36 20.94 9.56
N VAL A 383 -0.12 21.40 8.42
CA VAL A 383 -1.47 21.97 8.28
C VAL A 383 -2.53 20.97 8.70
N PHE A 384 -2.52 19.76 8.10
CA PHE A 384 -3.51 18.74 8.39
C PHE A 384 -3.42 18.19 9.83
N LEU A 385 -2.22 18.05 10.39
CA LEU A 385 -2.08 17.71 11.81
C LEU A 385 -2.60 18.81 12.73
N ASN A 386 -2.33 20.08 12.44
CA ASN A 386 -2.85 21.20 13.23
C ASN A 386 -4.38 21.24 13.19
N PHE A 387 -4.97 20.97 12.02
CA PHE A 387 -6.42 20.83 11.90
C PHE A 387 -6.94 19.66 12.76
N ALA A 388 -6.34 18.48 12.68
CA ALA A 388 -6.74 17.33 13.50
C ALA A 388 -6.63 17.65 15.01
N ASN A 389 -5.53 18.27 15.44
CA ASN A 389 -5.28 18.62 16.84
C ASN A 389 -6.23 19.71 17.38
N SER A 390 -6.55 20.69 16.56
CA SER A 390 -7.43 21.79 16.96
C SER A 390 -8.88 21.35 17.09
N ILE A 391 -9.32 20.41 16.24
CA ILE A 391 -10.63 19.77 16.35
C ILE A 391 -10.76 19.02 17.68
N GLU A 392 -9.73 18.27 18.08
CA GLU A 392 -9.71 17.54 19.35
C GLU A 392 -9.89 18.48 20.56
N LYS A 393 -9.26 19.66 20.55
CA LYS A 393 -9.40 20.68 21.62
C LYS A 393 -10.80 21.29 21.65
N ASP A 394 -11.37 21.54 20.49
CA ASP A 394 -12.69 22.15 20.33
C ASP A 394 -13.84 21.20 20.72
N LYS A 395 -13.60 19.88 20.69
CA LYS A 395 -14.55 18.83 21.07
C LYS A 395 -15.10 18.93 22.49
N TYR A 396 -14.37 19.59 23.40
CA TYR A 396 -14.78 19.84 24.78
C TYR A 396 -15.44 21.21 24.99
N SER A 397 -15.49 22.04 23.94
CA SER A 397 -15.92 23.45 24.01
C SER A 397 -17.12 23.76 23.11
N ILE A 398 -17.35 22.96 22.06
CA ILE A 398 -18.30 23.26 20.99
C ILE A 398 -19.52 22.33 21.06
N GLU A 399 -20.72 22.91 21.01
CA GLU A 399 -21.96 22.19 20.71
C GLU A 399 -21.78 21.41 19.40
N LYS A 400 -22.19 20.13 19.35
CA LYS A 400 -21.99 19.23 18.18
C LYS A 400 -22.35 19.87 16.83
N ASP A 401 -23.30 20.81 16.85
CA ASP A 401 -23.80 21.52 15.67
C ASP A 401 -22.82 22.54 15.05
N LYS A 402 -21.68 22.86 15.69
CA LYS A 402 -20.69 23.82 15.13
C LYS A 402 -19.34 23.17 14.75
N TYR A 403 -19.28 21.85 14.65
CA TYR A 403 -18.06 21.15 14.25
C TYR A 403 -17.57 21.58 12.87
N LEU A 404 -18.46 21.50 11.87
CA LEU A 404 -18.14 21.88 10.48
C LEU A 404 -17.80 23.36 10.37
N GLU A 405 -18.47 24.21 11.16
CA GLU A 405 -18.21 25.65 11.25
C GLU A 405 -16.77 25.92 11.73
N SER A 406 -16.32 25.29 12.83
CA SER A 406 -14.94 25.43 13.31
C SER A 406 -13.92 24.98 12.24
N PHE A 407 -14.20 23.86 11.55
CA PHE A 407 -13.33 23.36 10.50
C PHE A 407 -13.24 24.36 9.32
N GLN A 408 -14.37 24.90 8.87
CA GLN A 408 -14.44 25.90 7.82
C GLN A 408 -13.73 27.20 8.23
N ALA A 409 -13.93 27.67 9.46
CA ALA A 409 -13.28 28.87 9.98
C ALA A 409 -11.76 28.74 9.96
N LYS A 410 -11.21 27.58 10.35
CA LYS A 410 -9.76 27.33 10.32
C LYS A 410 -9.18 27.31 8.91
N LEU A 411 -9.91 26.77 7.94
CA LEU A 411 -9.50 26.80 6.53
C LEU A 411 -9.48 28.23 6.00
N ILE A 412 -10.45 29.06 6.38
CA ILE A 412 -10.55 30.48 5.97
C ILE A 412 -9.44 31.32 6.63
N LEU A 413 -9.20 31.12 7.93
CA LEU A 413 -8.24 31.89 8.73
C LEU A 413 -6.79 31.40 8.57
N ALA A 414 -6.53 30.39 7.73
CA ALA A 414 -5.20 29.83 7.56
C ALA A 414 -4.21 30.88 6.99
N PRO A 415 -3.07 31.14 7.65
CA PRO A 415 -2.19 32.27 7.32
C PRO A 415 -1.31 32.01 6.09
N HIS A 416 -0.98 33.08 5.35
CA HIS A 416 0.07 33.15 4.31
C HIS A 416 0.24 31.87 3.46
N GLN A 417 1.21 31.01 3.81
CA GLN A 417 1.57 29.81 3.05
C GLN A 417 0.57 28.65 3.22
N GLN A 418 -0.29 28.70 4.23
CA GLN A 418 -1.34 27.73 4.53
C GLN A 418 -2.72 28.19 4.01
N ARG A 419 -2.79 29.37 3.37
CA ARG A 419 -4.05 29.96 2.91
C ARG A 419 -4.84 29.06 1.98
N PHE A 420 -6.15 29.28 1.97
CA PHE A 420 -7.10 28.72 1.03
C PHE A 420 -7.37 29.74 -0.09
N PRO A 421 -7.00 29.48 -1.36
CA PRO A 421 -7.28 30.41 -2.46
C PRO A 421 -8.76 30.69 -2.66
N LYS A 422 -9.11 31.98 -2.76
CA LYS A 422 -10.47 32.47 -3.01
C LYS A 422 -10.88 32.23 -4.47
N ASP A 423 -12.17 32.37 -4.75
CA ASP A 423 -12.75 32.11 -6.07
C ASP A 423 -12.08 32.93 -7.17
N GLU A 424 -11.88 34.23 -6.97
CA GLU A 424 -11.30 35.15 -7.97
C GLU A 424 -9.90 34.70 -8.42
N GLU A 425 -9.02 34.42 -7.45
CA GLU A 425 -7.65 33.96 -7.71
C GLU A 425 -7.66 32.58 -8.37
N PHE A 426 -8.46 31.66 -7.84
CA PHE A 426 -8.56 30.31 -8.37
C PHE A 426 -9.02 30.32 -9.83
N GLN A 427 -10.09 31.06 -10.15
CA GLN A 427 -10.61 31.14 -11.51
C GLN A 427 -9.60 31.72 -12.49
N LYS A 428 -8.90 32.79 -12.10
CA LYS A 428 -7.87 33.41 -12.92
C LYS A 428 -6.77 32.42 -13.28
N GLU A 429 -6.20 31.74 -12.29
CA GLU A 429 -5.13 30.76 -12.49
C GLU A 429 -5.63 29.49 -13.22
N PHE A 430 -6.87 29.06 -12.97
CA PHE A 430 -7.46 27.90 -13.65
C PHE A 430 -7.61 28.11 -15.16
N ILE A 431 -7.83 29.36 -15.60
CA ILE A 431 -7.96 29.72 -17.02
C ILE A 431 -6.59 29.85 -17.69
N SER A 432 -5.61 30.51 -17.05
CA SER A 432 -4.35 30.90 -17.68
C SER A 432 -3.21 29.87 -17.55
N ARG A 433 -3.30 28.93 -16.61
CA ARG A 433 -2.22 27.98 -16.34
C ARG A 433 -2.05 26.97 -17.47
N ASN A 434 -0.81 26.51 -17.68
CA ASN A 434 -0.54 25.26 -18.40
C ASN A 434 -1.19 24.09 -17.63
N PHE A 435 -2.34 23.67 -18.14
CA PHE A 435 -3.18 22.64 -17.59
C PHE A 435 -2.83 21.25 -18.11
N TYR A 436 -2.15 21.14 -19.25
CA TYR A 436 -1.74 19.85 -19.82
C TYR A 436 -0.68 19.16 -18.94
N ASP A 437 0.37 19.90 -18.58
CA ASP A 437 1.48 19.39 -17.74
C ASP A 437 1.14 19.37 -16.25
N PHE A 438 -0.08 19.76 -15.89
CA PHE A 438 -0.53 19.77 -14.52
C PHE A 438 -0.82 18.35 -14.02
N ARG A 439 -0.18 17.96 -12.90
CA ARG A 439 -0.31 16.60 -12.31
C ARG A 439 -1.75 16.12 -12.18
N ASN A 440 -2.68 17.00 -11.78
CA ASN A 440 -4.08 16.64 -11.54
C ASN A 440 -5.00 17.05 -12.71
N SER A 441 -4.47 17.19 -13.93
CA SER A 441 -5.23 17.61 -15.12
C SER A 441 -6.37 16.65 -15.45
N LYS A 442 -6.06 15.35 -15.59
CA LYS A 442 -7.04 14.30 -15.86
C LYS A 442 -8.11 14.24 -14.77
N TYR A 443 -7.69 14.31 -13.51
CA TYR A 443 -8.59 14.38 -12.37
C TYR A 443 -9.58 15.54 -12.50
N CYS A 444 -9.08 16.76 -12.71
CA CYS A 444 -9.95 17.93 -12.82
C CYS A 444 -10.94 17.82 -14.00
N LEU A 445 -10.51 17.29 -15.15
CA LEU A 445 -11.40 17.05 -16.30
C LEU A 445 -12.48 16.01 -15.95
N GLU A 446 -12.10 14.89 -15.33
CA GLU A 446 -13.05 13.87 -14.88
C GLU A 446 -14.07 14.42 -13.88
N ARG A 447 -13.61 15.25 -12.93
CA ARG A 447 -14.49 15.91 -11.96
C ARG A 447 -15.46 16.87 -12.65
N LEU A 448 -15.01 17.66 -13.62
CA LEU A 448 -15.86 18.53 -14.43
C LEU A 448 -16.91 17.73 -15.23
N GLU A 449 -16.50 16.61 -15.84
CA GLU A 449 -17.37 15.74 -16.63
C GLU A 449 -18.48 15.11 -15.79
N ASN A 450 -18.13 14.60 -14.61
CA ASN A 450 -19.05 13.84 -13.76
C ASN A 450 -19.81 14.71 -12.74
N PHE A 451 -19.55 16.02 -12.68
CA PHE A 451 -20.23 16.90 -11.74
C PHE A 451 -21.73 17.04 -12.04
N GLY A 452 -22.55 16.73 -11.02
CA GLY A 452 -24.01 16.81 -11.10
C GLY A 452 -24.67 15.65 -11.85
N ARG A 453 -23.91 14.62 -12.25
CA ARG A 453 -24.46 13.42 -12.92
C ARG A 453 -24.83 12.34 -11.93
N LYS A 454 -25.99 11.72 -12.15
CA LYS A 454 -26.40 10.48 -11.48
C LYS A 454 -25.70 9.26 -12.08
N GLU A 455 -25.56 9.27 -13.42
CA GLU A 455 -24.85 8.25 -14.19
C GLU A 455 -23.45 8.76 -14.49
N LYS A 456 -22.45 8.25 -13.76
CA LYS A 456 -21.06 8.62 -13.98
C LYS A 456 -20.52 7.95 -15.25
N ILE A 457 -19.76 8.69 -16.04
CA ILE A 457 -18.98 8.16 -17.16
C ILE A 457 -17.59 7.82 -16.64
N ASN A 458 -17.17 6.57 -16.87
CA ASN A 458 -15.80 6.14 -16.63
C ASN A 458 -14.91 6.64 -17.77
N VAL A 459 -14.00 7.56 -17.46
CA VAL A 459 -13.08 8.17 -18.43
C VAL A 459 -11.65 7.62 -18.30
N ASN A 460 -11.45 6.49 -17.61
CA ASN A 460 -10.12 5.91 -17.39
C ASN A 460 -9.40 5.60 -18.70
N ASN A 461 -10.15 5.10 -19.70
CA ASN A 461 -9.62 4.75 -21.01
C ASN A 461 -9.48 5.95 -21.96
N TYR A 462 -9.87 7.16 -21.51
CA TYR A 462 -9.84 8.34 -22.35
C TYR A 462 -8.51 9.09 -22.15
N THR A 463 -8.04 9.71 -23.22
CA THR A 463 -6.84 10.54 -23.22
C THR A 463 -7.22 12.02 -23.26
N ILE A 464 -6.31 12.87 -22.80
CA ILE A 464 -6.42 14.31 -22.98
C ILE A 464 -6.11 14.63 -24.45
N GLU A 465 -7.02 15.34 -25.10
CA GLU A 465 -6.89 15.82 -26.48
C GLU A 465 -6.73 17.34 -26.50
N HIS A 466 -5.89 17.79 -27.43
CA HIS A 466 -5.72 19.19 -27.80
C HIS A 466 -6.65 19.53 -28.97
N ILE A 467 -7.67 20.36 -28.73
CA ILE A 467 -8.64 20.73 -29.76
C ILE A 467 -7.91 21.42 -30.92
N MET A 468 -7.20 22.51 -30.62
CA MET A 468 -6.18 23.09 -31.49
C MET A 468 -4.89 22.25 -31.40
N PRO A 469 -4.35 21.75 -32.53
CA PRO A 469 -3.20 20.85 -32.54
C PRO A 469 -1.90 21.46 -31.99
N GLN A 470 -1.02 20.59 -31.52
CA GLN A 470 0.31 20.96 -31.01
C GLN A 470 1.33 21.26 -32.12
N ASN A 471 1.04 20.88 -33.36
CA ASN A 471 1.98 21.03 -34.47
C ASN A 471 2.30 22.51 -34.74
N GLU A 472 3.59 22.85 -34.84
CA GLU A 472 4.07 24.20 -35.16
C GLU A 472 3.64 24.66 -36.57
N LYS A 473 3.39 23.70 -37.47
CA LYS A 473 2.93 23.96 -38.84
C LYS A 473 1.42 23.68 -38.95
N LEU A 474 0.62 24.54 -38.34
CA LEU A 474 -0.84 24.48 -38.46
C LEU A 474 -1.30 24.57 -39.92
N SER A 475 -2.37 23.85 -40.24
CA SER A 475 -3.02 23.89 -41.56
C SER A 475 -3.50 25.31 -41.90
N GLN A 476 -3.69 25.60 -43.19
CA GLN A 476 -4.16 26.92 -43.60
C GLN A 476 -5.54 27.26 -43.01
N GLU A 477 -6.41 26.26 -42.83
CA GLU A 477 -7.69 26.45 -42.14
C GLU A 477 -7.52 26.87 -40.69
N TRP A 478 -6.62 26.22 -39.94
CA TRP A 478 -6.32 26.62 -38.56
C TRP A 478 -5.76 28.04 -38.49
N GLN A 479 -4.87 28.41 -39.39
CA GLN A 479 -4.33 29.78 -39.45
C GLN A 479 -5.42 30.81 -39.77
N ASN A 480 -6.38 30.47 -40.64
CA ASN A 480 -7.50 31.35 -40.98
C ASN A 480 -8.48 31.50 -39.81
N ASP A 481 -8.80 30.41 -39.11
CA ASP A 481 -9.71 30.42 -37.96
C ASP A 481 -9.13 31.18 -36.76
N LEU A 482 -7.82 31.05 -36.52
CA LEU A 482 -7.10 31.76 -35.45
C LEU A 482 -6.74 33.21 -35.82
N GLY A 483 -6.67 33.54 -37.11
CA GLY A 483 -6.37 34.87 -37.63
C GLY A 483 -4.87 35.22 -37.70
N ALA A 484 -4.56 36.51 -37.91
CA ALA A 484 -3.20 36.97 -38.21
C ALA A 484 -2.18 36.67 -37.08
N ASN A 485 -2.63 36.60 -35.82
CA ASN A 485 -1.80 36.35 -34.64
C ASN A 485 -1.84 34.88 -34.18
N TRP A 486 -2.15 33.95 -35.08
CA TRP A 486 -2.35 32.53 -34.74
C TRP A 486 -1.19 31.91 -33.96
N LYS A 487 0.07 32.32 -34.21
CA LYS A 487 1.25 31.81 -33.50
C LYS A 487 1.25 32.18 -32.02
N ASP A 488 0.88 33.42 -31.71
CA ASP A 488 0.81 33.90 -30.33
C ASP A 488 -0.36 33.25 -29.60
N ILE A 489 -1.50 33.11 -30.29
CA ILE A 489 -2.69 32.41 -29.77
C ILE A 489 -2.34 30.95 -29.46
N GLN A 490 -1.69 30.25 -30.39
CA GLN A 490 -1.26 28.88 -30.19
C GLN A 490 -0.33 28.79 -28.98
N LYS A 491 0.72 29.60 -28.94
CA LYS A 491 1.68 29.60 -27.83
C LYS A 491 1.04 29.85 -26.47
N ASN A 492 0.09 30.79 -26.38
CA ASN A 492 -0.53 31.18 -25.11
C ASN A 492 -1.60 30.20 -24.64
N TRP A 493 -2.37 29.62 -25.58
CA TRP A 493 -3.59 28.88 -25.24
C TRP A 493 -3.52 27.37 -25.48
N LEU A 494 -2.49 26.86 -26.16
CA LEU A 494 -2.36 25.44 -26.53
C LEU A 494 -2.57 24.49 -25.35
N HIS A 495 -1.89 24.75 -24.23
CA HIS A 495 -1.92 23.88 -23.06
C HIS A 495 -2.92 24.34 -21.98
N THR A 496 -3.82 25.27 -22.29
CA THR A 496 -4.80 25.80 -21.32
C THR A 496 -6.07 24.96 -21.29
N LEU A 497 -6.80 25.04 -20.17
CA LEU A 497 -8.05 24.29 -19.98
C LEU A 497 -9.06 24.50 -21.13
N GLY A 498 -9.14 25.73 -21.66
CA GLY A 498 -10.04 26.06 -22.76
C GLY A 498 -9.81 25.21 -24.01
N ASN A 499 -8.55 24.82 -24.28
CA ASN A 499 -8.17 24.03 -25.45
C ASN A 499 -8.05 22.52 -25.20
N LEU A 500 -8.25 22.06 -23.96
CA LEU A 500 -8.10 20.64 -23.59
C LEU A 500 -9.45 19.97 -23.36
N THR A 501 -9.56 18.71 -23.77
CA THR A 501 -10.73 17.87 -23.47
C THR A 501 -10.38 16.40 -23.33
N LEU A 502 -11.36 15.56 -23.00
CA LEU A 502 -11.24 14.10 -22.99
C LEU A 502 -11.84 13.50 -24.25
N THR A 503 -11.19 12.47 -24.79
CA THR A 503 -11.70 11.68 -25.92
C THR A 503 -11.14 10.26 -25.91
N GLY A 504 -11.90 9.32 -26.50
CA GLY A 504 -11.44 7.99 -26.86
C GLY A 504 -10.88 7.89 -28.29
N TYR A 505 -11.07 8.93 -29.11
CA TYR A 505 -10.75 8.96 -30.55
C TYR A 505 -9.54 9.85 -30.88
N ASN A 506 -8.56 9.90 -29.98
CA ASN A 506 -7.44 10.83 -30.10
C ASN A 506 -6.60 10.56 -31.37
N GLN A 507 -6.41 9.29 -31.72
CA GLN A 507 -5.63 8.89 -32.91
C GLN A 507 -6.31 9.32 -34.22
N GLU A 508 -7.65 9.36 -34.24
CA GLU A 508 -8.46 9.69 -35.40
C GLU A 508 -8.57 11.20 -35.65
N TYR A 509 -8.40 12.02 -34.61
CA TYR A 509 -8.45 13.48 -34.69
C TYR A 509 -7.18 14.08 -35.30
N GLY A 510 -6.01 13.71 -34.78
CA GLY A 510 -4.71 14.22 -35.26
C GLY A 510 -4.68 15.75 -35.45
N ASP A 511 -4.06 16.20 -36.53
CA ASP A 511 -3.94 17.63 -36.88
C ASP A 511 -5.09 18.15 -37.75
N LYS A 512 -6.21 17.41 -37.83
CA LYS A 512 -7.35 17.81 -38.67
C LYS A 512 -7.91 19.18 -38.26
N PRO A 513 -8.48 19.94 -39.20
CA PRO A 513 -9.22 21.16 -38.90
C PRO A 513 -10.34 20.94 -37.89
N PHE A 514 -10.70 21.98 -37.15
CA PHE A 514 -11.72 21.89 -36.10
C PHE A 514 -13.06 21.34 -36.59
N LYS A 515 -13.55 21.83 -37.75
CA LYS A 515 -14.81 21.36 -38.34
C LYS A 515 -14.78 19.86 -38.63
N GLU A 516 -13.68 19.36 -39.17
CA GLU A 516 -13.50 17.94 -39.39
C GLU A 516 -13.51 17.17 -38.07
N LYS A 517 -12.73 17.61 -37.05
CA LYS A 517 -12.71 17.03 -35.69
C LYS A 517 -14.10 17.00 -35.03
N ARG A 518 -14.92 18.01 -35.33
CA ARG A 518 -16.29 18.12 -34.81
C ARG A 518 -17.24 17.15 -35.49
N ASP A 519 -17.18 17.05 -36.83
CA ASP A 519 -18.23 16.41 -37.64
C ASP A 519 -17.94 14.95 -38.03
N LEU A 520 -16.72 14.43 -37.83
CA LEU A 520 -16.39 13.03 -38.12
C LEU A 520 -17.18 12.02 -37.27
N GLU A 521 -17.14 10.74 -37.66
CA GLU A 521 -17.70 9.66 -36.84
C GLU A 521 -16.93 9.52 -35.53
N GLY A 522 -17.61 9.72 -34.39
CA GLY A 522 -16.96 9.81 -33.07
C GLY A 522 -16.42 11.21 -32.71
N GLY A 523 -16.59 12.20 -33.60
CA GLY A 523 -16.17 13.59 -33.40
C GLY A 523 -16.92 14.34 -32.29
N PHE A 524 -16.48 15.57 -31.99
CA PHE A 524 -17.00 16.35 -30.87
C PHE A 524 -18.53 16.54 -30.91
N ALA A 525 -19.14 16.70 -32.10
CA ALA A 525 -20.60 16.83 -32.26
C ALA A 525 -21.39 15.64 -31.70
N LYS A 526 -20.84 14.43 -31.81
CA LYS A 526 -21.49 13.17 -31.40
C LYS A 526 -20.94 12.63 -30.08
N SER A 527 -19.95 13.31 -29.48
CA SER A 527 -19.32 12.86 -28.25
C SER A 527 -20.33 12.83 -27.11
N PRO A 528 -20.43 11.74 -26.31
CA PRO A 528 -21.35 11.66 -25.17
C PRO A 528 -20.92 12.51 -23.96
N LEU A 529 -19.74 13.14 -24.04
CA LEU A 529 -19.16 13.86 -22.91
C LEU A 529 -19.74 15.26 -22.77
N LYS A 530 -20.04 15.63 -21.52
CA LYS A 530 -20.51 16.97 -21.14
C LYS A 530 -19.43 18.03 -21.40
N LEU A 531 -18.16 17.67 -21.18
CA LEU A 531 -16.99 18.50 -21.49
C LEU A 531 -16.92 18.95 -22.96
N ASN A 532 -17.54 18.19 -23.87
CA ASN A 532 -17.54 18.43 -25.30
C ASN A 532 -18.82 19.12 -25.79
N GLU A 533 -19.83 19.37 -24.94
CA GLU A 533 -21.10 20.01 -25.33
C GLU A 533 -20.86 21.37 -26.00
N TYR A 534 -19.99 22.21 -25.41
CA TYR A 534 -19.64 23.50 -26.00
C TYR A 534 -19.02 23.38 -27.39
N LEU A 535 -18.29 22.28 -27.68
CA LEU A 535 -17.61 22.10 -28.96
C LEU A 535 -18.57 21.72 -30.09
N ARG A 536 -19.79 21.24 -29.77
CA ARG A 536 -20.78 20.80 -30.76
C ARG A 536 -21.34 21.96 -31.59
N ASP A 537 -21.56 23.09 -30.94
CA ASP A 537 -22.28 24.23 -31.53
C ASP A 537 -21.33 25.30 -32.10
N ILE A 538 -20.02 25.15 -31.89
CA ILE A 538 -19.02 26.11 -32.38
C ILE A 538 -18.67 25.78 -33.82
N ASN A 539 -18.62 26.81 -34.67
CA ASN A 539 -18.25 26.68 -36.09
C ASN A 539 -16.79 27.03 -36.39
N ILE A 540 -16.20 27.91 -35.57
CA ILE A 540 -14.83 28.43 -35.75
C ILE A 540 -14.16 28.36 -34.39
N TRP A 541 -13.00 27.70 -34.33
CA TRP A 541 -12.22 27.58 -33.09
C TRP A 541 -11.12 28.65 -33.06
N ASN A 542 -11.47 29.83 -32.56
CA ASN A 542 -10.59 30.99 -32.42
C ASN A 542 -10.24 31.29 -30.94
N GLU A 543 -9.42 32.31 -30.69
CA GLU A 543 -9.04 32.73 -29.33
C GLU A 543 -10.27 33.03 -28.44
N GLU A 544 -11.27 33.71 -28.99
CA GLU A 544 -12.50 34.04 -28.27
C GLU A 544 -13.26 32.78 -27.83
N ALA A 545 -13.37 31.78 -28.71
CA ALA A 545 -14.00 30.50 -28.39
C ALA A 545 -13.26 29.75 -27.28
N ILE A 546 -11.93 29.78 -27.29
CA ILE A 546 -11.09 29.16 -26.25
C ILE A 546 -11.31 29.84 -24.90
N ILE A 547 -11.26 31.17 -24.85
CA ILE A 547 -11.45 31.97 -23.63
C ILE A 547 -12.88 31.78 -23.09
N ASN A 548 -13.89 31.81 -23.95
CA ASN A 548 -15.28 31.58 -23.56
C ASN A 548 -15.47 30.19 -22.94
N ARG A 549 -14.91 29.14 -23.56
CA ARG A 549 -14.94 27.79 -22.98
C ARG A 549 -14.22 27.74 -21.63
N ALA A 550 -13.04 28.35 -21.52
CA ALA A 550 -12.27 28.38 -20.27
C ALA A 550 -13.07 29.05 -19.14
N ASN A 551 -13.77 30.16 -19.42
CA ASN A 551 -14.65 30.83 -18.48
C ASN A 551 -15.83 29.96 -18.05
N ILE A 552 -16.49 29.25 -18.97
CA ILE A 552 -17.58 28.33 -18.66
C ILE A 552 -17.10 27.22 -17.72
N LEU A 553 -15.97 26.58 -18.03
CA LEU A 553 -15.39 25.52 -17.21
C LEU A 553 -14.91 26.03 -15.84
N SER A 554 -14.32 27.22 -15.80
CA SER A 554 -13.90 27.89 -14.56
C SER A 554 -15.08 28.22 -13.63
N ASN A 555 -16.22 28.63 -14.19
CA ASN A 555 -17.46 28.85 -13.44
C ASN A 555 -18.08 27.54 -12.90
N GLN A 556 -17.84 26.41 -13.57
CA GLN A 556 -18.21 25.10 -13.04
C GLN A 556 -17.22 24.66 -11.94
N ALA A 557 -15.93 24.93 -12.13
CA ALA A 557 -14.87 24.57 -11.19
C ALA A 557 -15.11 25.14 -9.77
N ILE A 558 -15.55 26.40 -9.65
CA ILE A 558 -15.86 27.00 -8.33
C ILE A 558 -17.07 26.36 -7.62
N LYS A 559 -17.94 25.67 -8.36
CA LYS A 559 -19.08 24.91 -7.80
C LYS A 559 -18.67 23.51 -7.34
N ILE A 560 -17.64 22.94 -7.98
CA ILE A 560 -17.07 21.63 -7.64
C ILE A 560 -16.16 21.78 -6.42
N TRP A 561 -15.13 22.61 -6.56
CA TRP A 561 -14.16 22.91 -5.51
C TRP A 561 -14.59 24.17 -4.81
N ILE A 562 -15.52 24.03 -3.86
CA ILE A 562 -16.12 25.17 -3.16
C ILE A 562 -15.13 25.85 -2.21
N TYR A 563 -15.20 27.18 -2.12
CA TYR A 563 -14.62 27.94 -1.01
C TYR A 563 -15.66 28.03 0.12
N PRO A 564 -15.31 27.72 1.39
CA PRO A 564 -16.24 27.79 2.51
C PRO A 564 -16.69 29.24 2.76
N LYS A 565 -17.98 29.42 3.03
CA LYS A 565 -18.58 30.73 3.33
C LYS A 565 -19.11 30.71 4.74
N LEU A 566 -18.54 31.56 5.59
CA LEU A 566 -19.00 31.82 6.96
C LEU A 566 -19.23 33.33 7.12
N GLU A 567 -20.21 33.69 7.94
CA GLU A 567 -20.42 35.10 8.30
C GLU A 567 -19.22 35.65 9.07
N GLU A 568 -18.91 36.94 8.87
CA GLU A 568 -17.79 37.60 9.54
C GLU A 568 -17.95 37.59 11.07
N SER A 569 -19.18 37.71 11.56
CA SER A 569 -19.56 37.60 12.98
C SER A 569 -19.18 36.25 13.60
N VAL A 570 -19.20 35.18 12.79
CA VAL A 570 -18.81 33.82 13.19
C VAL A 570 -17.29 33.69 13.14
N LEU A 571 -16.65 34.19 12.08
CA LEU A 571 -15.19 34.15 11.93
C LEU A 571 -14.45 34.86 13.07
N GLU A 572 -14.97 35.99 13.54
CA GLU A 572 -14.39 36.73 14.69
C GLU A 572 -14.32 35.86 15.96
N LYS A 573 -15.25 34.92 16.18
CA LYS A 573 -15.22 34.02 17.34
C LYS A 573 -14.04 33.04 17.31
N TYR A 574 -13.50 32.79 16.13
CA TYR A 574 -12.39 31.86 15.90
C TYR A 574 -11.05 32.57 15.64
N LYS A 575 -11.03 33.90 15.53
CA LYS A 575 -9.80 34.71 15.57
C LYS A 575 -9.34 34.80 17.02
N LYS A 576 -8.54 33.83 17.46
CA LYS A 576 -7.86 33.85 18.77
C LYS A 576 -6.37 34.04 18.61
#